data_AF-W7FW47-F1
#
_entry.id   AF-W7FW47-F1
#
_cell.length_a   1.000
_cell.length_b   1.000
_cell.length_c   1.000
_cell.angle_alpha   90.00
_cell.angle_beta   90.00
_cell.angle_gamma   90.00
#
_symmetry.space_group_name_H-M   'P 1'
#
loop_
_entity.id
_entity.type
_entity.pdbx_description
1 polymer ?
#
loop_
_entity_poly.entity_id
_entity_poly.type
_entity_poly.pdbx_seq_one_letter_code
_entity_poly.pdbx_strand_id
1 'polypeptide(L)' 'VVEDGYEFFAKRQLVTLFSAPNYCGEFDNAGAMMSVDETLMCSFQILKPVEKKKAAN' A
#
# COMPACT_ATOMS: atom_id res chain seq x y z
N VAL A 1 -9.05 5.04 3.55
CA VAL A 1 -7.70 4.57 3.21
C VAL A 1 -7.84 3.54 2.10
N VAL A 2 -6.88 3.41 1.21
CA VAL A 2 -6.94 2.44 0.12
C VAL A 2 -6.52 1.06 0.64
N GLU A 3 -7.32 0.03 0.36
CA GLU A 3 -7.15 -1.32 0.95
C GLU A 3 -5.78 -1.94 0.64
N ASP A 4 -5.35 -1.95 -0.62
CA ASP A 4 -4.07 -2.51 -1.05
C ASP A 4 -2.89 -1.52 -0.99
N GLY A 5 -3.12 -0.31 -0.46
CA GLY A 5 -2.11 0.75 -0.45
C GLY A 5 -1.90 1.45 -1.81
N TYR A 6 -2.57 1.04 -2.89
CA TYR A 6 -2.62 1.79 -4.14
C TYR A 6 -3.98 1.66 -4.84
N GLU A 7 -4.42 2.69 -5.55
CA GLU A 7 -5.69 2.68 -6.30
C GLU A 7 -5.55 3.45 -7.61
N PHE A 8 -6.03 2.85 -8.70
CA PHE A 8 -6.11 3.52 -9.99
C PHE A 8 -7.46 4.22 -10.16
N PHE A 9 -7.42 5.44 -10.69
CA PHE A 9 -8.58 6.24 -11.07
C PHE A 9 -8.48 6.68 -12.53
N ALA A 10 -9.60 7.19 -13.09
CA ALA A 10 -9.65 7.77 -14.44
C ALA A 10 -8.98 6.89 -15.51
N LYS A 11 -9.39 5.62 -15.63
CA LYS A 11 -8.81 4.65 -16.58
C LYS A 11 -7.29 4.48 -16.42
N ARG A 12 -6.82 4.41 -15.17
CA ARG A 12 -5.40 4.26 -14.80
C ARG A 12 -4.52 5.46 -15.17
N GLN A 13 -5.11 6.62 -15.43
CA GLN A 13 -4.37 7.87 -15.67
C GLN A 13 -3.95 8.56 -14.37
N LEU A 14 -4.54 8.18 -13.23
CA LEU A 14 -4.18 8.65 -11.92
C LEU A 14 -4.00 7.45 -10.99
N VAL A 15 -2.95 7.46 -10.19
CA VAL A 15 -2.73 6.47 -9.13
C VAL A 15 -2.59 7.20 -7.79
N THR A 16 -3.37 6.76 -6.81
CA THR A 16 -3.20 7.15 -5.42
C THR A 16 -2.32 6.11 -4.74
N LEU A 17 -1.29 6.56 -4.00
CA LEU A 17 -0.38 5.70 -3.25
C LEU A 17 -0.48 5.98 -1.77
N PHE A 18 -0.48 4.92 -0.97
CA PHE A 18 -0.52 4.95 0.48
C PHE A 18 0.51 3.96 1.02
N SER A 19 1.53 4.44 1.73
CA SER A 19 2.68 3.59 2.11
C SER A 19 2.71 3.20 3.59
N ALA A 20 1.74 3.67 4.40
CA ALA A 20 1.64 3.32 5.81
C ALA A 20 0.66 2.14 6.01
N PRO A 21 1.14 0.90 6.17
CA PRO A 21 0.26 -0.20 6.52
C PRO A 21 -0.34 0.02 7.92
N ASN A 22 -1.56 -0.44 8.11
CA ASN A 22 -2.32 -0.24 9.33
C ASN A 22 -2.34 1.22 9.82
N TYR A 23 -2.79 2.13 8.94
CA TYR A 23 -2.75 3.56 9.21
C TYR A 23 -3.45 3.89 10.52
N CYS A 24 -2.80 4.69 11.37
CA CYS A 24 -3.26 5.05 12.72
C CYS A 24 -3.59 3.86 13.65
N GLY A 25 -3.33 2.61 13.27
CA GLY A 25 -3.79 1.44 14.02
C GLY A 25 -5.30 1.17 13.90
N GLU A 26 -6.00 1.91 13.05
CA GLU A 26 -7.48 1.92 12.92
C GLU A 26 -7.97 1.24 11.63
N PHE A 27 -7.09 1.09 10.64
CA PHE A 27 -7.41 0.55 9.32
C PHE A 27 -6.62 -0.74 9.08
N ASP A 28 -7.19 -1.75 8.43
CA ASP A 28 -6.44 -2.97 8.05
C ASP A 28 -5.79 -2.85 6.65
N ASN A 29 -5.45 -1.61 6.26
CA ASN A 29 -4.91 -1.36 4.92
C ASN A 29 -3.46 -1.83 4.80
N ALA A 30 -3.10 -2.31 3.62
CA ALA A 30 -1.71 -2.46 3.23
C ALA A 30 -1.08 -1.09 2.90
N GLY A 31 0.25 -1.05 2.95
CA GLY A 31 1.04 -0.01 2.29
C GLY A 31 1.46 -0.47 0.90
N ALA A 32 1.69 0.46 -0.02
CA ALA A 32 2.30 0.16 -1.31
C ALA A 32 3.49 1.10 -1.61
N MET A 33 4.43 0.57 -2.38
CA MET A 33 5.49 1.33 -3.05
C MET A 33 5.40 1.11 -4.55
N MET A 34 5.53 2.20 -5.33
CA MET A 34 5.56 2.12 -6.79
C MET A 34 7.01 2.23 -7.28
N SER A 35 7.44 1.27 -8.11
CA SER A 35 8.70 1.33 -8.84
C SER A 35 8.43 1.64 -10.31
N VAL A 36 9.18 2.59 -10.86
CA VAL A 36 9.13 2.98 -12.28
C VAL A 36 10.48 2.66 -12.88
N ASP A 37 10.50 1.81 -13.92
CA ASP A 37 11.75 1.43 -14.59
C ASP A 37 12.10 2.36 -15.77
N GLU A 38 13.22 2.06 -16.46
CA GLU A 38 13.72 2.85 -17.59
C GLU A 38 12.75 2.86 -18.79
N THR A 39 11.84 1.90 -18.89
CA THR A 39 10.79 1.83 -19.92
C THR A 39 9.50 2.53 -19.50
N LEU A 40 9.49 3.19 -18.34
CA LEU A 40 8.32 3.79 -17.67
C LEU A 40 7.28 2.75 -17.24
N MET A 41 7.67 1.48 -17.08
CA MET A 41 6.77 0.48 -16.55
C MET A 41 6.59 0.68 -15.04
N CYS A 42 5.35 0.89 -14.62
CA CYS A 42 5.00 1.00 -13.20
C CYS A 42 4.68 -0.38 -12.62
N SER A 43 5.36 -0.74 -11.53
CA SER A 43 5.11 -1.95 -10.72
C SER A 43 4.88 -1.58 -9.26
N PHE A 44 4.18 -2.43 -8.51
CA PHE A 44 3.78 -2.16 -7.13
C PHE A 44 4.25 -3.27 -6.20
N GLN A 45 4.84 -2.88 -5.07
CA GLN A 45 5.23 -3.76 -3.98
C GLN A 45 4.29 -3.49 -2.80
N ILE A 46 3.61 -4.53 -2.32
CA ILE A 46 2.58 -4.42 -1.27
C ILE A 46 3.17 -4.85 0.07
N LEU A 47 3.10 -3.97 1.05
CA LEU A 47 3.46 -4.21 2.45
C LEU A 47 2.19 -4.44 3.25
N LYS A 48 1.93 -5.70 3.60
CA LYS A 48 0.82 -6.04 4.50
C LYS A 48 1.13 -5.55 5.93
N PRO A 49 0.09 -5.22 6.73
CA PRO A 49 0.25 -4.99 8.16
C PRO A 49 1.03 -6.11 8.84
N VAL A 50 1.95 -5.75 9.74
CA VAL A 50 2.61 -6.73 10.59
C VAL A 50 1.60 -7.16 11.65
N GLU A 51 1.32 -8.46 11.77
CA GLU A 51 0.55 -8.98 12.90
C GLU A 51 1.23 -8.55 14.21
N LYS A 52 0.51 -7.85 15.08
CA LYS A 52 1.01 -7.57 16.43
C LYS A 52 1.23 -8.93 17.09
N LYS A 53 2.49 -9.35 17.28
CA LYS A 53 2.80 -10.44 18.21
C LYS A 53 2.13 -10.07 19.53
N LYS A 54 1.15 -10.88 19.97
CA LYS A 54 0.60 -10.74 21.33
C LYS A 54 1.82 -10.73 22.26
N ALA A 55 1.97 -9.66 23.04
CA ALA A 55 2.94 -9.67 24.12
C ALA A 55 2.65 -10.93 24.94
N ALA A 56 3.64 -11.81 25.05
CA ALA A 56 3.52 -12.98 25.90
C ALA A 56 3.34 -12.45 27.33
N ASN A 57 2.14 -12.64 27.88
CA ASN A 57 1.87 -12.46 29.30
C ASN A 57 2.47 -13.61 30.08
#